data_AF-A0A0L0ANU8-F1
#
_entry.id   AF-A0A0L0ANU8-F1
#
_cell.length_a   1.000
_cell.length_b   1.000
_cell.length_c   1.000
_cell.angle_alpha   90.00
_cell.angle_beta   90.00
_cell.angle_gamma   90.00
#
_symmetry.space_group_name_H-M   'P 1'
#
loop_
_entity.id
_entity.type
_entity.pdbx_description
1 polymer ?
#
loop_
_entity_poly.entity_id
_entity_poly.type
_entity_poly.pdbx_seq_one_letter_code
_entity_poly.pdbx_strand_id
1 'polypeptide(L)' 'MAGKIQAAWHAVNDAGRAEDVIDAGADFIAPGRGGLANHDWSARVRAGEAVREFDREILAPIADIKDSELPAVV' A
#
# COMPACT_ATOMS: atom_id res chain seq x y z
N MET A 1 -19.79 -19.69 16.15
CA MET A 1 -18.34 -19.45 16.25
C MET A 1 -18.06 -18.11 15.60
N ALA A 2 -17.67 -17.08 16.36
CA ALA A 2 -17.28 -15.81 15.78
C ALA A 2 -15.82 -15.93 15.31
N GLY A 3 -15.63 -16.08 13.99
CA GLY A 3 -14.30 -16.15 13.37
C GLY A 3 -13.60 -14.81 13.56
N LYS A 4 -12.39 -14.83 14.12
CA LYS A 4 -11.56 -13.63 14.25
C LYS A 4 -11.01 -13.32 12.86
N ILE A 5 -11.38 -12.19 12.28
CA ILE A 5 -10.79 -11.73 11.00
C ILE A 5 -9.34 -11.33 11.28
N GLN A 6 -8.37 -12.07 10.74
CA GLN A 6 -6.95 -11.75 10.85
C GLN A 6 -6.49 -11.03 9.59
N ALA A 7 -6.22 -9.73 9.72
CA ALA A 7 -5.67 -8.91 8.66
C ALA A 7 -4.18 -8.68 8.90
N ALA A 8 -3.36 -8.94 7.89
CA ALA A 8 -1.94 -8.63 7.94
C ALA A 8 -1.67 -7.23 7.39
N TRP A 9 -1.13 -6.38 8.27
CA TRP A 9 -0.67 -5.05 7.94
C TRP A 9 0.83 -4.97 8.18
N HIS A 10 1.51 -4.27 7.29
CA HIS A 10 2.97 -4.12 7.19
C HIS A 10 3.71 -5.26 6.47
N ALA A 11 4.11 -4.95 5.23
CA ALA A 11 5.25 -5.53 4.51
C ALA A 11 5.05 -6.82 3.73
N VAL A 12 3.84 -7.10 3.23
CA VAL A 12 3.72 -7.90 2.00
C VAL A 12 4.08 -7.00 0.82
N ASN A 13 5.38 -6.72 0.68
CA ASN A 13 5.94 -6.06 -0.50
C ASN A 13 6.42 -7.07 -1.55
N ASP A 14 6.28 -8.37 -1.25
CA ASP A 14 6.71 -9.49 -2.06
C ASP A 14 5.61 -10.56 -2.01
N ALA A 15 5.38 -11.26 -3.13
CA ALA A 15 4.38 -12.31 -3.25
C ALA A 15 4.61 -13.46 -2.27
N GLY A 16 5.86 -13.88 -2.02
CA GLY A 16 6.16 -15.00 -1.12
C GLY A 16 5.75 -14.72 0.32
N ARG A 17 5.91 -13.46 0.76
CA ARG A 17 5.46 -13.04 2.10
C ARG A 17 3.94 -12.91 2.20
N ALA A 18 3.23 -12.87 1.07
CA ALA A 18 1.77 -12.88 1.03
C ALA A 18 1.25 -14.27 1.37
N GLU A 19 1.86 -15.28 0.75
CA GLU A 19 1.54 -16.69 0.89
C GLU A 19 1.78 -17.16 2.33
N ASP A 20 2.95 -16.87 2.91
CA ASP A 20 3.30 -17.20 4.29
C ASP A 20 2.24 -16.73 5.30
N VAL A 21 1.63 -15.58 5.03
CA VAL A 21 0.72 -14.91 5.95
C VAL A 21 -0.71 -15.43 5.79
N ILE A 22 -1.10 -15.84 4.58
CA ILE A 22 -2.34 -16.59 4.38
C ILE A 22 -2.23 -17.96 5.05
N ASP A 23 -1.10 -18.65 4.89
CA ASP A 23 -0.83 -19.94 5.54
C ASP A 23 -0.83 -19.82 7.08
N ALA A 24 -0.43 -18.66 7.61
CA ALA A 24 -0.52 -18.33 9.03
C ALA A 24 -1.95 -18.01 9.52
N GLY A 25 -2.95 -18.06 8.65
CA GLY A 25 -4.38 -17.90 8.99
C GLY A 25 -4.95 -16.50 8.75
N ALA A 26 -4.31 -15.67 7.91
CA ALA A 26 -4.90 -14.39 7.52
C ALA A 26 -6.04 -14.58 6.50
N ASP A 27 -7.17 -13.91 6.74
CA ASP A 27 -8.29 -13.90 5.79
C ASP A 27 -8.08 -12.88 4.67
N PHE A 28 -7.34 -11.81 4.95
CA PHE A 28 -7.09 -10.71 4.03
C PHE A 28 -5.67 -10.14 4.17
N ILE A 29 -5.12 -9.72 3.04
CA ILE A 29 -3.85 -9.00 2.96
C ILE A 29 -4.13 -7.55 2.55
N ALA A 30 -3.61 -6.60 3.33
CA ALA A 30 -3.62 -5.19 2.99
C ALA A 30 -2.20 -4.75 2.57
N PRO A 31 -1.90 -4.62 1.26
CA PRO A 31 -0.58 -4.21 0.81
C PRO A 31 -0.39 -2.71 1.09
N GLY A 32 0.45 -2.38 2.07
CA GLY A 32 0.76 -0.98 2.42
C GLY A 32 1.59 -0.27 1.34
N ARG A 33 2.91 -0.23 1.51
CA ARG A 33 3.82 0.39 0.53
C ARG A 33 3.77 -0.27 -0.85
N GLY A 34 3.64 -1.61 -0.88
CA GLY A 34 3.46 -2.36 -2.13
C GLY A 34 2.25 -1.90 -2.94
N GLY A 35 1.13 -1.56 -2.29
CA GLY A 35 -0.07 -1.05 -2.96
C GLY A 35 0.09 0.38 -3.46
N LEU A 36 0.82 1.23 -2.72
CA LEU A 36 1.15 2.59 -3.18
C LEU A 36 2.09 2.61 -4.39
N ALA A 37 3.04 1.67 -4.44
CA ALA A 37 3.98 1.53 -5.56
C ALA A 37 3.38 0.79 -6.76
N ASN A 38 2.32 0.00 -6.54
CA ASN A 38 1.73 -0.88 -7.54
C ASN A 38 0.20 -0.83 -7.43
N HIS A 39 -0.44 0.11 -8.12
CA HIS A 39 -1.90 0.14 -8.21
C HIS A 39 -2.50 -1.15 -8.82
N ASP A 40 -1.68 -1.87 -9.57
CA ASP A 40 -1.93 -3.18 -10.20
C ASP A 40 -1.37 -4.37 -9.38
N TRP A 41 -1.05 -4.18 -8.10
CA TRP A 41 -0.35 -5.16 -7.26
C TRP A 41 -0.96 -6.57 -7.33
N SER A 42 -2.29 -6.69 -7.23
CA SER A 42 -2.98 -7.98 -7.27
C SER A 42 -2.81 -8.70 -8.60
N ALA A 43 -2.83 -7.97 -9.72
CA ALA A 43 -2.61 -8.52 -11.05
C ALA A 43 -1.15 -8.99 -11.22
N ARG A 44 -0.17 -8.20 -10.74
CA ARG A 44 1.25 -8.56 -10.77
C ARG A 44 1.55 -9.84 -9.98
N VAL A 45 1.07 -9.90 -8.74
CA VAL A 45 1.24 -11.10 -7.89
C VAL A 45 0.61 -12.31 -8.54
N ARG A 46 -0.60 -12.18 -9.09
CA ARG A 46 -1.28 -13.27 -9.81
C ARG A 46 -0.48 -13.74 -11.04
N ALA A 47 0.19 -12.83 -11.72
CA ALA A 47 1.01 -13.12 -12.90
C ALA A 47 2.45 -13.58 -12.56
N GLY A 48 2.83 -13.61 -11.27
CA GLY A 48 4.21 -13.88 -10.84
C GLY A 48 5.20 -12.79 -11.27
N GLU A 49 4.71 -11.59 -11.55
CA GLU A 49 5.52 -10.46 -11.98
C GLU A 49 6.21 -9.77 -10.81
N ALA A 50 7.37 -9.16 -11.09
CA ALA A 50 8.05 -8.33 -10.12
C ALA A 50 7.18 -7.12 -9.72
N VAL A 51 7.06 -6.90 -8.42
CA VAL A 51 6.43 -5.72 -7.83
C VAL A 51 7.45 -4.59 -7.71
N ARG A 52 7.03 -3.37 -8.04
CA ARG A 52 7.87 -2.17 -7.97
C ARG A 52 8.18 -1.81 -6.53
N GLU A 53 9.39 -1.32 -6.31
CA GLU A 53 9.78 -0.74 -5.04
C GLU A 53 9.01 0.55 -4.77
N PHE A 54 8.71 0.80 -3.49
CA PHE A 54 8.06 2.03 -3.09
C PHE A 54 9.04 3.19 -3.07
N ASP A 55 8.83 4.13 -3.99
CA ASP A 55 9.46 5.43 -3.97
C ASP A 55 8.74 6.35 -2.97
N ARG A 56 9.51 6.95 -2.06
CA ARG A 56 8.98 7.87 -1.05
C ARG A 56 8.60 9.22 -1.65
N GLU A 57 9.21 9.60 -2.78
CA GLU A 57 8.95 10.87 -3.45
C GLU A 57 7.51 10.98 -3.92
N ILE A 58 6.80 9.86 -4.13
CA ILE A 58 5.38 9.88 -4.50
C ILE A 58 4.47 10.47 -3.42
N LEU A 59 4.92 10.49 -2.16
CA LEU A 59 4.23 11.12 -1.04
C LEU A 59 4.92 12.42 -0.60
N ALA A 60 5.91 12.90 -1.36
CA ALA A 60 6.54 14.17 -1.05
C ALA A 60 5.48 15.27 -1.13
N PRO A 61 5.46 16.19 -0.15
CA PRO A 61 4.58 17.34 -0.23
C PRO A 61 4.92 18.15 -1.48
N ILE A 62 3.91 18.42 -2.29
CA ILE A 62 4.00 19.50 -3.26
C ILE A 62 3.74 20.76 -2.45
N ALA A 63 4.79 21.55 -2.21
CA ALA A 63 4.69 22.82 -1.51
C ALA A 63 4.04 23.84 -2.44
N ASP A 64 2.72 23.73 -2.58
CA ASP A 64 1.87 24.67 -3.28
C ASP A 64 0.89 25.27 -2.27
N ILE A 65 0.65 26.56 -2.39
CA ILE A 65 -0.30 27.30 -1.55
C ILE A 65 -1.36 27.82 -2.50
N LYS A 66 -2.62 27.48 -2.24
CA LYS A 66 -3.72 27.99 -3.06
C LYS A 66 -3.88 29.49 -2.83
N ASP A 67 -4.35 30.22 -3.83
CA ASP A 67 -4.63 31.66 -3.68
C ASP A 67 -5.59 31.96 -2.50
N SER A 68 -6.52 31.04 -2.22
CA SER A 68 -7.44 31.14 -1.07
C SER A 68 -6.78 30.98 0.29
N GLU A 69 -5.57 30.42 0.34
CA GLU A 69 -4.76 30.20 1.53
C GLU A 69 -3.77 31.36 1.75
N LEU A 70 -3.67 32.28 0.80
CA LEU A 70 -2.90 33.51 0.97
C LEU A 70 -3.65 34.47 1.93
N PRO A 71 -2.95 35.08 2.89
CA PRO A 71 -3.56 36.12 3.70
C PRO A 71 -4.01 37.28 2.82
N ALA A 72 -5.17 37.86 3.12
CA ALA A 72 -5.61 39.08 2.45
C ALA A 72 -4.54 40.16 2.64
N VAL A 73 -4.06 40.72 1.52
CA VAL A 73 -3.12 41.83 1.55
C VAL A 73 -3.85 43.03 2.15
N VAL A 74 -3.42 43.44 3.34
CA VAL A 74 -3.86 44.66 4.04
C VAL A 74 -3.09 45.87 3.54
#